data_AF-A0A535J2T7-F1
#
_entry.id   AF-A0A535J2T7-F1
#
_cell.length_a   1.000
_cell.length_b   1.000
_cell.length_c   1.000
_cell.angle_alpha   90.00
_cell.angle_beta   90.00
_cell.angle_gamma   90.00
#
_symmetry.space_group_name_H-M   'P 1'
#
loop_
_entity.id
_entity.type
_entity.pdbx_description
1 polymer ?
#
loop_
_entity_poly.entity_id
_entity_poly.type
_entity_poly.pdbx_seq_one_letter_code
_entity_poly.pdbx_strand_id
1 'polypeptide(L)'
;MASVRISGRLVPADVRLGQMAVTLVVSIALFLLALHVPSFMAAGADISDSAQRDYAANIWQETQTSLAMVAVVLPWLVYALLWQGAPWGRRILLVIATAGVVLTTWFALLSAQSYAALPQQVSGVVDRVEGRVIALRDGASYYLVLSDRELNTDRSWLRAGASVTLWVSPRGHVGSVSALGTGQ
;
A
#
# COMPACT_ATOMS: atom_id res chain seq x y z
N MET A 1 -31.49 28.03 14.66
CA MET A 1 -30.46 27.91 13.60
C MET A 1 -29.33 28.87 13.93
N ALA A 2 -28.17 28.36 14.37
CA ALA A 2 -27.07 29.21 14.83
C ALA A 2 -26.17 29.60 13.65
N SER A 3 -26.17 30.88 13.30
CA SER A 3 -25.33 31.45 12.26
C SER A 3 -24.15 32.18 12.90
N VAL A 4 -22.91 31.77 12.60
CA VAL A 4 -21.70 32.41 13.13
C VAL A 4 -21.17 33.41 12.10
N ARG A 5 -20.99 34.66 12.53
CA ARG A 5 -20.50 35.78 11.71
C ARG A 5 -18.97 35.73 11.66
N ILE A 6 -18.37 35.58 10.48
CA ILE A 6 -16.92 35.64 10.30
C ILE A 6 -16.60 36.45 9.04
N SER A 7 -15.79 37.50 9.16
CA SER A 7 -15.35 38.38 8.06
C SER A 7 -16.50 39.00 7.23
N GLY A 8 -17.60 39.39 7.88
CA GLY A 8 -18.71 40.11 7.24
C GLY A 8 -19.62 39.27 6.34
N ARG A 9 -19.34 37.98 6.10
CA ARG A 9 -20.25 37.06 5.41
C ARG A 9 -20.72 35.95 6.34
N LEU A 10 -22.04 35.80 6.44
CA LEU A 10 -22.69 34.66 7.06
C LEU A 10 -22.63 33.49 6.06
N VAL A 11 -21.79 32.49 6.33
CA VAL A 11 -21.91 31.20 5.65
C VAL A 11 -22.89 30.36 6.45
N PRO A 12 -24.05 29.97 5.88
CA PRO A 12 -25.01 29.12 6.57
C PRO A 12 -24.36 27.81 7.01
N ALA A 13 -24.73 27.30 8.18
CA ALA A 13 -24.25 26.00 8.68
C ALA A 13 -24.49 24.87 7.65
N ASP A 14 -25.57 24.98 6.88
CA ASP A 14 -25.97 24.02 5.85
C ASP A 14 -24.97 23.91 4.69
N VAL A 15 -24.34 25.03 4.29
CA VAL A 15 -23.32 25.03 3.23
C VAL A 15 -22.04 24.32 3.70
N ARG A 16 -21.70 24.47 4.98
CA ARG A 16 -20.53 23.81 5.58
C ARG A 16 -20.74 22.32 5.70
N LEU A 17 -21.94 21.91 6.12
CA LEU A 17 -22.35 20.52 6.18
C LEU A 17 -22.36 19.88 4.78
N GLY A 18 -22.86 20.62 3.78
CA GLY A 18 -22.82 20.19 2.37
C GLY A 18 -21.40 19.98 1.85
N GLN A 19 -20.48 20.94 2.09
CA GLN A 19 -19.09 20.80 1.65
C GLN A 19 -18.35 19.65 2.37
N MET A 20 -18.64 19.44 3.65
CA MET A 20 -18.09 18.31 4.41
C MET A 20 -18.62 16.98 3.87
N ALA A 21 -19.92 16.90 3.56
CA ALA A 21 -20.53 15.72 2.95
C ALA A 21 -19.94 15.42 1.56
N VAL A 22 -19.75 16.44 0.72
CA VAL A 22 -19.09 16.28 -0.58
C VAL A 22 -17.66 15.78 -0.41
N THR A 23 -16.89 16.35 0.52
CA THR A 23 -15.51 15.92 0.79
C THR A 23 -15.48 14.45 1.20
N LEU A 24 -16.41 14.03 2.06
CA LEU A 24 -16.52 12.63 2.49
C LEU A 24 -16.86 11.70 1.32
N VAL A 25 -17.83 12.07 0.48
CA VAL A 25 -18.22 11.28 -0.71
C VAL A 25 -17.03 11.16 -1.68
N VAL A 26 -16.30 12.25 -1.91
CA VAL A 26 -15.10 12.23 -2.77
C VAL A 26 -14.00 11.36 -2.17
N SER A 27 -13.74 11.44 -0.86
CA SER A 27 -12.78 10.55 -0.17
C SER A 27 -13.16 9.08 -0.31
N ILE A 28 -14.45 8.73 -0.15
CA ILE A 28 -14.93 7.35 -0.33
C ILE A 28 -14.76 6.90 -1.77
N ALA A 29 -15.15 7.72 -2.74
CA ALA A 29 -15.02 7.39 -4.16
C ALA A 29 -13.55 7.18 -4.57
N LEU A 30 -12.65 8.05 -4.11
CA LEU A 30 -11.21 7.92 -4.37
C LEU A 30 -10.60 6.71 -3.63
N PHE A 31 -11.05 6.43 -2.41
CA PHE A 31 -10.65 5.23 -1.68
C PHE A 31 -11.05 3.96 -2.44
N LEU A 32 -12.31 3.87 -2.86
CA LEU A 32 -12.78 2.75 -3.67
C LEU A 32 -12.00 2.65 -4.99
N LEU A 33 -11.74 3.77 -5.67
CA LEU A 33 -10.93 3.78 -6.89
C LEU A 33 -9.52 3.22 -6.63
N ALA A 34 -8.86 3.65 -5.55
CA ALA A 34 -7.54 3.15 -5.16
C ALA A 34 -7.53 1.64 -4.90
N LEU A 35 -8.60 1.10 -4.29
CA LEU A 35 -8.79 -0.34 -4.09
C LEU A 35 -9.03 -1.13 -5.39
N HIS A 36 -9.31 -0.47 -6.51
CA HIS A 36 -9.52 -1.12 -7.81
C HIS A 36 -8.39 -0.86 -8.81
N VAL A 37 -7.34 -0.13 -8.43
CA VAL A 37 -6.16 0.01 -9.29
C VAL A 37 -5.47 -1.36 -9.38
N PRO A 38 -5.34 -1.93 -10.59
CA PRO A 38 -4.70 -3.23 -10.78
C PRO A 38 -3.20 -3.14 -10.48
N SER A 39 -2.60 -4.27 -10.09
CA SER A 39 -1.14 -4.37 -10.10
C SER A 39 -0.63 -4.13 -11.52
N PHE A 40 0.44 -3.38 -11.64
CA PHE A 40 1.20 -3.29 -12.88
C PHE A 40 2.36 -4.31 -12.82
N MET A 41 3.36 -4.21 -13.68
CA MET A 41 4.62 -4.95 -13.51
C MET A 41 5.77 -3.99 -13.75
N ALA A 42 6.92 -4.21 -13.11
CA ALA A 42 8.10 -3.43 -13.39
C ALA A 42 8.48 -3.58 -14.87
N ALA A 43 9.02 -2.51 -15.48
CA ALA A 43 9.46 -2.56 -16.86
C ALA A 43 10.56 -3.62 -17.02
N GLY A 44 10.33 -4.59 -17.91
CA GLY A 44 11.23 -5.74 -18.14
C GLY A 44 10.82 -7.03 -17.44
N ALA A 45 9.77 -7.03 -16.62
CA ALA A 45 9.17 -8.27 -16.11
C ALA A 45 8.43 -9.03 -17.22
N ASP A 46 8.48 -10.36 -17.17
CA ASP A 46 7.78 -11.23 -18.11
C ASP A 46 6.34 -11.48 -17.65
N ILE A 47 5.38 -10.94 -18.38
CA ILE A 47 3.95 -11.07 -18.07
C ILE A 47 3.44 -12.51 -18.23
N SER A 48 4.17 -13.36 -18.97
CA SER A 48 3.83 -14.76 -19.18
C SER A 48 4.26 -15.66 -18.03
N ASP A 49 5.26 -15.25 -17.25
CA ASP A 49 5.73 -15.95 -16.05
C ASP A 49 4.73 -15.77 -14.90
N SER A 50 4.11 -16.86 -14.44
CA SER A 50 3.16 -16.84 -13.33
C SER A 50 3.81 -16.39 -12.01
N ALA A 51 5.08 -16.73 -11.76
CA ALA A 51 5.74 -16.38 -10.50
C ALA A 51 6.01 -14.87 -10.40
N GLN A 52 6.32 -14.21 -11.53
CA GLN A 52 6.47 -12.75 -11.58
C GLN A 52 5.12 -12.03 -11.46
N ARG A 53 4.04 -12.61 -11.98
CA ARG A 53 2.68 -12.10 -11.78
C ARG A 53 2.24 -12.16 -10.32
N ASP A 54 2.48 -13.29 -9.66
CA ASP A 54 2.15 -13.48 -8.25
C ASP A 54 2.99 -12.53 -7.38
N TYR A 55 4.28 -12.37 -7.70
CA TYR A 55 5.15 -11.37 -7.08
C TYR A 55 4.56 -9.95 -7.18
N ALA A 56 4.18 -9.53 -8.40
CA ALA A 56 3.65 -8.19 -8.61
C ALA A 56 2.33 -7.98 -7.85
N ALA A 57 1.43 -8.97 -7.85
CA ALA A 57 0.15 -8.88 -7.15
C ALA A 57 0.31 -8.80 -5.62
N ASN A 58 1.25 -9.55 -5.06
CA ASN A 58 1.50 -9.59 -3.63
C ASN A 58 2.17 -8.33 -3.10
N ILE A 59 3.21 -7.83 -3.79
CA ILE A 59 3.87 -6.57 -3.42
C ILE A 59 2.94 -5.38 -3.65
N TRP A 60 2.03 -5.45 -4.63
CA TRP A 60 1.06 -4.39 -4.91
C TRP A 60 0.15 -4.04 -3.74
N GLN A 61 -0.15 -4.98 -2.84
CA GLN A 61 -1.06 -4.74 -1.70
C GLN A 61 -0.56 -3.62 -0.78
N GLU A 62 0.75 -3.53 -0.55
CA GLU A 62 1.35 -2.46 0.25
C GLU A 62 1.23 -1.10 -0.46
N THR A 63 1.43 -1.07 -1.78
CA THR A 63 1.30 0.14 -2.59
C THR A 63 -0.15 0.61 -2.66
N GLN A 64 -1.07 -0.33 -2.85
CA GLN A 64 -2.50 -0.08 -2.90
C GLN A 64 -3.02 0.49 -1.58
N THR A 65 -2.59 -0.06 -0.45
CA THR A 65 -2.94 0.45 0.89
C THR A 65 -2.43 1.87 1.08
N SER A 66 -1.18 2.13 0.69
CA SER A 66 -0.58 3.47 0.77
C SER A 66 -1.31 4.49 -0.11
N LEU A 67 -1.65 4.10 -1.34
CA LEU A 67 -2.42 4.91 -2.28
C LEU A 67 -3.83 5.21 -1.75
N ALA A 68 -4.49 4.21 -1.16
CA ALA A 68 -5.79 4.37 -0.53
C ALA A 68 -5.75 5.38 0.63
N MET A 69 -4.68 5.38 1.43
CA MET A 69 -4.50 6.40 2.47
C MET A 69 -4.33 7.81 1.88
N VAL A 70 -3.53 7.98 0.82
CA VAL A 70 -3.39 9.28 0.13
C VAL A 70 -4.75 9.76 -0.40
N ALA A 71 -5.51 8.86 -1.03
CA ALA A 71 -6.83 9.12 -1.59
C ALA A 71 -7.85 9.60 -0.54
N VAL A 72 -7.76 9.11 0.70
CA VAL A 72 -8.61 9.56 1.79
C VAL A 72 -8.21 10.95 2.28
N VAL A 73 -6.91 11.23 2.45
CA VAL A 73 -6.42 12.45 3.11
C VAL A 73 -6.40 13.67 2.18
N LEU A 74 -6.08 13.49 0.90
CA LEU A 74 -5.94 14.59 -0.05
C LEU A 74 -7.20 15.49 -0.17
N PRO A 75 -8.43 14.95 -0.24
CA PRO A 75 -9.64 15.77 -0.26
C PRO A 75 -9.80 16.66 0.98
N TRP A 76 -9.34 16.21 2.15
CA TRP A 76 -9.40 17.00 3.38
C TRP A 76 -8.40 18.16 3.37
N LEU A 77 -7.25 18.00 2.71
CA LEU A 77 -6.32 19.12 2.49
C LEU A 77 -6.96 20.19 1.61
N VAL A 78 -7.60 19.77 0.50
CA VAL A 78 -8.34 20.68 -0.40
C VAL A 78 -9.45 21.39 0.37
N TYR A 79 -10.22 20.65 1.17
CA TYR A 79 -11.27 21.21 2.02
C TYR A 79 -10.71 22.25 3.01
N ALA A 80 -9.59 21.96 3.68
CA ALA A 80 -8.95 22.88 4.60
C ALA A 80 -8.40 24.15 3.92
N LEU A 81 -7.94 24.05 2.67
CA LEU A 81 -7.51 25.19 1.86
C LEU A 81 -8.67 26.10 1.48
N LEU A 82 -9.81 25.52 1.12
CA LEU A 82 -11.03 26.22 0.72
C LEU A 82 -11.86 26.72 1.92
N TRP A 83 -11.53 26.30 3.14
CA TRP A 83 -12.26 26.65 4.35
C TRP A 83 -12.25 28.16 4.63
N GLN A 84 -13.45 28.75 4.71
CA GLN A 84 -13.66 30.18 5.02
C GLN A 84 -14.13 30.44 6.46
N GLY A 85 -14.19 29.40 7.31
CA GLY A 85 -14.57 29.53 8.72
C GLY A 85 -13.44 30.06 9.62
N ALA A 86 -13.56 29.80 10.94
CA ALA A 86 -12.64 30.34 11.93
C ALA A 86 -11.15 30.07 11.60
N PRO A 87 -10.27 31.08 11.72
CA PRO A 87 -8.87 30.98 11.29
C PRO A 87 -8.10 29.91 12.06
N TRP A 88 -8.42 29.71 13.34
CA TRP A 88 -7.81 28.67 14.18
C TRP A 88 -8.20 27.26 13.74
N GLY A 89 -9.48 27.02 13.47
CA GLY A 89 -9.94 25.72 12.95
C GLY A 89 -9.33 25.40 11.59
N ARG A 90 -9.21 26.41 10.71
CA ARG A 90 -8.53 26.26 9.42
C ARG A 90 -7.06 25.87 9.58
N ARG A 91 -6.31 26.55 10.46
CA ARG A 91 -4.90 26.28 10.69
C ARG A 91 -4.67 24.86 11.22
N ILE A 92 -5.48 24.42 12.18
CA ILE A 92 -5.39 23.05 12.73
C ILE A 92 -5.67 22.01 11.65
N LEU A 93 -6.75 22.18 10.88
CA LEU A 93 -7.09 21.27 9.78
C LEU A 93 -5.99 21.24 8.72
N LEU A 94 -5.43 22.39 8.33
CA LEU A 94 -4.32 22.46 7.38
C LEU A 94 -3.08 21.72 7.88
N VAL A 95 -2.69 21.90 9.15
CA VAL A 95 -1.54 21.22 9.73
C VAL A 95 -1.72 19.71 9.71
N ILE A 96 -2.87 19.22 10.19
CA ILE A 96 -3.17 17.78 10.23
C ILE A 96 -3.24 17.19 8.82
N ALA A 97 -3.96 17.84 7.91
CA ALA A 97 -4.11 17.35 6.54
C ALA A 97 -2.78 17.37 5.78
N THR A 98 -1.95 18.42 5.98
CA THR A 98 -0.63 18.49 5.35
C THR A 98 0.28 17.38 5.88
N ALA A 99 0.34 17.18 7.19
CA ALA A 99 1.11 16.09 7.80
C ALA A 99 0.64 14.72 7.28
N GLY A 100 -0.68 14.51 7.21
CA GLY A 100 -1.26 13.28 6.66
C GLY A 100 -0.90 13.06 5.19
N VAL A 101 -1.02 14.08 4.32
CA VAL A 101 -0.64 13.96 2.90
C VAL A 101 0.85 13.68 2.77
N VAL A 102 1.72 14.39 3.49
CA VAL A 102 3.18 14.17 3.44
C VAL A 102 3.52 12.74 3.85
N LEU A 103 2.98 12.26 4.97
CA LEU A 103 3.26 10.93 5.49
C LEU A 103 2.76 9.83 4.55
N THR A 104 1.52 9.94 4.06
CA THR A 104 0.92 8.95 3.16
C THR A 104 1.57 8.95 1.78
N THR A 105 1.95 10.12 1.26
CA THR A 105 2.70 10.23 0.00
C THR A 105 4.10 9.64 0.15
N TRP A 106 4.76 9.87 1.28
CA TRP A 106 6.05 9.25 1.57
C TRP A 106 5.96 7.72 1.60
N PHE A 107 4.94 7.14 2.25
CA PHE A 107 4.69 5.70 2.21
C PHE A 107 4.41 5.19 0.80
N ALA A 108 3.57 5.89 0.03
CA ALA A 108 3.26 5.52 -1.34
C ALA A 108 4.52 5.55 -2.24
N LEU A 109 5.38 6.55 -2.08
CA LEU A 109 6.66 6.65 -2.79
C LEU A 109 7.62 5.53 -2.40
N LEU A 110 7.78 5.26 -1.10
CA LEU A 110 8.62 4.16 -0.64
C LEU A 110 8.12 2.82 -1.18
N SER A 111 6.81 2.60 -1.16
CA SER A 111 6.21 1.39 -1.70
C SER A 111 6.41 1.29 -3.22
N ALA A 112 6.19 2.37 -3.96
CA ALA A 112 6.42 2.42 -5.41
C ALA A 112 7.88 2.23 -5.81
N GLN A 113 8.85 2.73 -5.02
CA GLN A 113 10.28 2.49 -5.26
C GLN A 113 10.65 1.02 -5.03
N SER A 114 10.07 0.40 -4.00
CA SER A 114 10.25 -1.03 -3.70
C SER A 114 9.74 -1.90 -4.85
N TYR A 115 8.71 -1.41 -5.53
CA TYR A 115 8.04 -2.06 -6.63
C TYR A 115 8.72 -1.85 -7.99
N ALA A 116 9.24 -0.64 -8.26
CA ALA A 116 9.84 -0.29 -9.55
C ALA A 116 11.21 -0.95 -9.78
N ALA A 117 11.82 -1.48 -8.74
CA ALA A 117 13.09 -2.19 -8.85
C ALA A 117 12.87 -3.63 -9.33
N LEU A 118 13.78 -4.10 -10.20
CA LEU A 118 13.70 -5.46 -10.73
C LEU A 118 13.76 -6.48 -9.59
N PRO A 119 12.80 -7.44 -9.54
CA PRO A 119 12.84 -8.50 -8.56
C PRO A 119 14.05 -9.40 -8.81
N GLN A 120 14.69 -9.85 -7.73
CA GLN A 120 15.79 -10.79 -7.79
C GLN A 120 15.28 -12.20 -7.49
N GLN A 121 15.73 -13.15 -8.30
CA GLN A 121 15.48 -14.56 -8.05
C GLN A 121 16.56 -15.12 -7.12
N VAL A 122 16.17 -15.65 -5.97
CA VAL A 122 17.07 -16.24 -4.98
C VAL A 122 16.66 -17.71 -4.78
N SER A 123 17.58 -18.64 -5.03
CA SER A 123 17.35 -20.06 -4.77
C SER A 123 18.12 -20.51 -3.53
N GLY A 124 17.52 -21.38 -2.72
CA GLY A 124 18.19 -21.93 -1.54
C GLY A 124 17.35 -22.96 -0.80
N VAL A 125 17.89 -23.44 0.31
CA VAL A 125 17.23 -24.43 1.17
C VAL A 125 16.67 -23.72 2.39
N VAL A 126 15.41 -23.97 2.73
CA VAL A 126 14.77 -23.40 3.91
C VAL A 126 15.43 -23.93 5.17
N ASP A 127 15.90 -23.05 6.04
CA ASP A 127 16.41 -23.41 7.36
C ASP A 127 15.29 -23.36 8.40
N ARG A 128 14.58 -22.24 8.46
CA ARG A 128 13.41 -22.05 9.33
C ARG A 128 12.40 -21.07 8.73
N VAL A 129 11.15 -21.23 9.13
CA VAL A 129 10.04 -20.31 8.83
C VAL A 129 9.38 -19.92 10.15
N GLU A 130 9.41 -18.64 10.48
CA GLU A 130 8.80 -18.06 11.69
C GLU A 130 7.78 -17.00 11.29
N GLY A 131 6.49 -17.36 11.32
CA GLY A 131 5.41 -16.46 10.92
C GLY A 131 5.55 -16.02 9.46
N ARG A 132 5.83 -14.73 9.23
CA ARG A 132 6.08 -14.13 7.91
C ARG A 132 7.57 -14.00 7.58
N VAL A 133 8.47 -14.66 8.29
CA VAL A 133 9.91 -14.63 8.00
C VAL A 133 10.38 -15.99 7.54
N ILE A 134 11.08 -16.03 6.41
CA ILE A 134 11.76 -17.22 5.89
C ILE A 134 13.26 -17.02 5.95
N ALA A 135 13.99 -17.96 6.53
CA ALA A 135 15.44 -17.97 6.54
C ALA A 135 15.95 -19.10 5.66
N LEU A 136 16.90 -18.79 4.79
CA LEU A 136 17.60 -19.79 3.97
C LEU A 136 18.89 -20.23 4.67
N ARG A 137 19.25 -21.50 4.51
CA ARG A 137 20.50 -22.08 5.00
C ARG A 137 21.68 -21.36 4.34
N ASP A 138 22.63 -20.91 5.15
CA ASP A 138 23.80 -20.13 4.72
C ASP A 138 23.45 -18.81 3.99
N GLY A 139 22.20 -18.34 4.13
CA GLY A 139 21.67 -17.17 3.43
C GLY A 139 21.11 -16.09 4.36
N ALA A 140 20.49 -15.08 3.74
CA ALA A 140 19.78 -14.03 4.45
C ALA A 140 18.36 -14.47 4.86
N SER A 141 17.77 -13.71 5.78
CA SER A 141 16.35 -13.83 6.14
C SER A 141 15.51 -12.85 5.33
N TYR A 142 14.35 -13.30 4.87
CA TYR A 142 13.45 -12.54 4.01
C TYR A 142 12.04 -12.47 4.61
N TYR A 143 11.33 -11.39 4.30
CA TYR A 143 9.96 -11.17 4.78
C TYR A 143 8.95 -11.59 3.72
N LEU A 144 8.02 -12.47 4.07
CA LEU A 144 6.97 -13.01 3.21
C LEU A 144 5.80 -12.02 3.12
N VAL A 145 5.63 -11.43 1.95
CA VAL A 145 4.48 -10.58 1.59
C VAL A 145 3.49 -11.37 0.74
N LEU A 146 3.40 -12.68 0.97
CA LEU A 146 2.46 -13.54 0.26
C LEU A 146 1.04 -13.29 0.76
N SER A 147 0.07 -13.39 -0.16
CA SER A 147 -1.34 -13.44 0.20
C SER A 147 -1.64 -14.69 1.05
N ASP A 148 -2.64 -14.61 1.94
CA ASP A 148 -3.04 -15.76 2.77
C ASP A 148 -3.50 -16.94 1.92
N ARG A 149 -3.98 -16.68 0.69
CA ARG A 149 -4.31 -17.73 -0.27
C ARG A 149 -3.06 -18.49 -0.67
N GLU A 150 -2.02 -17.83 -1.16
CA GLU A 150 -0.77 -18.49 -1.55
C GLU A 150 -0.08 -19.19 -0.37
N LEU A 151 -0.08 -18.55 0.81
CA LEU A 151 0.45 -19.13 2.04
C LEU A 151 -0.22 -20.46 2.43
N ASN A 152 -1.50 -20.62 2.04
CA ASN A 152 -2.30 -21.81 2.33
C ASN A 152 -2.44 -22.79 1.16
N THR A 153 -2.09 -22.39 -0.07
CA THR A 153 -2.29 -23.23 -1.26
C THR A 153 -1.19 -24.26 -1.43
N ASP A 154 0.06 -23.87 -1.16
CA ASP A 154 1.20 -24.79 -1.17
C ASP A 154 1.99 -24.61 0.12
N ARG A 155 2.04 -25.65 0.96
CA ARG A 155 2.82 -25.66 2.21
C ARG A 155 4.10 -26.49 2.11
N SER A 156 4.41 -27.03 0.92
CA SER A 156 5.57 -27.90 0.72
C SER A 156 6.89 -27.19 1.04
N TRP A 157 6.96 -25.89 0.72
CA TRP A 157 8.10 -25.01 0.98
C TRP A 157 8.20 -24.49 2.42
N LEU A 158 7.15 -24.62 3.24
CA LEU A 158 7.16 -24.15 4.65
C LEU A 158 7.99 -25.05 5.58
N ARG A 159 8.53 -26.16 5.07
CA ARG A 159 9.30 -27.13 5.86
C ARG A 159 10.78 -26.81 5.80
N ALA A 160 11.44 -26.87 6.95
CA ALA A 160 12.90 -26.87 7.01
C ALA A 160 13.45 -28.01 6.14
N GLY A 161 14.47 -27.71 5.34
CA GLY A 161 15.08 -28.61 4.36
C GLY A 161 14.46 -28.57 2.95
N ALA A 162 13.36 -27.84 2.73
CA ALA A 162 12.78 -27.69 1.39
C ALA A 162 13.68 -26.83 0.50
N SER A 163 13.87 -27.23 -0.76
CA SER A 163 14.52 -26.38 -1.76
C SER A 163 13.49 -25.43 -2.37
N VAL A 164 13.79 -24.14 -2.39
CA VAL A 164 12.85 -23.09 -2.79
C VAL A 164 13.53 -22.07 -3.68
N THR A 165 12.73 -21.48 -4.56
CA THR A 165 13.07 -20.30 -5.34
C THR A 165 12.16 -19.16 -4.92
N LEU A 166 12.77 -18.03 -4.54
CA LEU A 166 12.10 -16.84 -4.03
C LEU A 166 12.26 -15.71 -5.05
N TRP A 167 11.19 -14.97 -5.31
CA TRP A 167 11.26 -13.67 -5.97
C TRP A 167 11.24 -12.56 -4.92
N VAL A 168 12.37 -11.87 -4.79
CA VAL A 168 12.65 -10.94 -3.70
C VAL A 168 12.80 -9.52 -4.24
N SER A 169 12.14 -8.56 -3.60
CA SER A 169 12.36 -7.14 -3.83
C SER A 169 13.71 -6.70 -3.26
N PRO A 170 14.30 -5.57 -3.67
CA PRO A 170 15.55 -5.07 -3.09
C PRO A 170 15.48 -4.79 -1.58
N ARG A 171 14.28 -4.74 -1.00
CA ARG A 171 14.05 -4.55 0.44
C ARG A 171 13.97 -5.87 1.21
N GLY A 172 14.16 -7.00 0.54
CA GLY A 172 14.07 -8.32 1.15
C GLY A 172 12.63 -8.82 1.31
N HIS A 173 11.67 -8.24 0.59
CA HIS A 173 10.27 -8.71 0.59
C HIS A 173 10.09 -9.78 -0.48
N VAL A 174 9.60 -10.94 -0.08
CA VAL A 174 9.30 -12.07 -0.96
C VAL A 174 7.85 -11.97 -1.41
N GLY A 175 7.67 -11.77 -2.72
CA GLY A 175 6.34 -11.71 -3.34
C GLY A 175 5.91 -13.02 -4.00
N SER A 176 6.82 -13.97 -4.22
CA SER A 176 6.47 -15.30 -4.74
C SER A 176 7.48 -16.34 -4.27
N VAL A 177 6.98 -17.53 -3.95
CA VAL A 177 7.77 -18.70 -3.55
C VAL A 177 7.35 -19.88 -4.40
N SER A 178 8.32 -20.58 -4.96
CA SER A 178 8.10 -21.86 -5.63
C SER A 178 8.98 -22.91 -5.00
N ALA A 179 8.41 -24.07 -4.66
CA ALA A 179 9.23 -25.22 -4.32
C ALA A 179 10.01 -25.64 -5.57
N LEU A 180 11.32 -25.78 -5.44
CA LEU A 180 12.11 -26.52 -6.42
C LEU A 180 11.64 -27.96 -6.26
N GLY A 181 10.80 -28.41 -7.18
CA GLY A 181 10.46 -29.82 -7.28
C GLY A 181 11.76 -30.60 -7.23
N THR A 182 11.86 -31.58 -6.32
CA THR A 182 12.89 -32.60 -6.45
C THR A 182 12.66 -33.23 -7.81
N GLY A 183 13.43 -32.79 -8.80
CA GLY A 183 13.52 -33.47 -10.08
C GLY A 183 13.77 -34.94 -9.79
N GLN A 184 13.01 -35.77 -10.47
CA GLN A 184 13.37 -37.17 -10.67
C GLN A 184 14.81 -37.27 -11.18
#